data_AF-A0A6M3LZW0-F1
#
_entry.id   AF-A0A6M3LZW0-F1
#
_cell.length_a   1.000
_cell.length_b   1.000
_cell.length_c   1.000
_cell.angle_alpha   90.00
_cell.angle_beta   90.00
_cell.angle_gamma   90.00
#
_symmetry.space_group_name_H-M   'P 1'
#
loop_
_entity.id
_entity.type
_entity.pdbx_description
1 polymer ?
#
loop_
_entity_poly.entity_id
_entity_poly.type
_entity_poly.pdbx_seq_one_letter_code
_entity_poly.pdbx_strand_id
1 'polypeptide(L)'
;ALRKYKDTAGQYLWQPALTAGQPATFMGYGITEAEDMPAVGAGAFPLAFGDFKEGYLIADRVGMRITRDEITTPGFVKFYVRKRLGGKLRNTQAIKLLKIAAS
;
A
#
# COMPACT_ATOMS: atom_id res chain seq x y z
N ALA A 1 -0.51 -15.81 -2.37
CA ALA A 1 -1.47 -16.84 -1.92
C ALA A 1 -2.90 -16.56 -2.40
N LEU A 2 -3.38 -15.31 -2.36
CA LEU A 2 -4.77 -14.95 -2.69
C LEU A 2 -5.27 -15.41 -4.08
N ARG A 3 -4.40 -15.39 -5.10
CA ARG A 3 -4.77 -15.78 -6.49
C ARG A 3 -5.19 -17.25 -6.64
N LYS A 4 -4.96 -18.09 -5.63
CA LYS A 4 -5.30 -19.52 -5.66
C LYS A 4 -6.72 -19.84 -5.17
N TYR A 5 -7.42 -18.86 -4.58
CA TYR A 5 -8.77 -19.10 -4.05
C TYR A 5 -9.79 -19.33 -5.18
N LYS A 6 -10.62 -20.34 -4.99
CA LYS A 6 -11.70 -20.75 -5.89
C LYS A 6 -13.02 -20.85 -5.13
N ASP A 7 -14.13 -20.67 -5.84
CA ASP A 7 -15.46 -21.01 -5.33
C ASP A 7 -15.73 -22.53 -5.40
N THR A 8 -16.92 -22.93 -4.96
CA THR A 8 -17.36 -24.34 -4.99
C THR A 8 -17.58 -24.88 -6.40
N ALA A 9 -17.68 -24.02 -7.41
CA ALA A 9 -17.78 -24.37 -8.83
C ALA A 9 -16.42 -24.47 -9.53
N GLY A 10 -15.32 -24.14 -8.83
CA GLY A 10 -13.95 -24.16 -9.37
C GLY A 10 -13.50 -22.85 -10.00
N GLN A 11 -14.32 -21.80 -9.92
CA GLN A 11 -14.07 -20.47 -10.49
C GLN A 11 -13.20 -19.65 -9.56
N TYR A 12 -12.20 -18.97 -10.13
CA TYR A 12 -11.29 -18.14 -9.36
C TYR A 12 -12.01 -16.88 -8.85
N LEU A 13 -11.84 -16.60 -7.55
CA LEU A 13 -12.38 -15.38 -6.93
C LEU A 13 -11.57 -14.13 -7.30
N TRP A 14 -10.31 -14.34 -7.66
CA TRP A 14 -9.43 -13.30 -8.19
C TRP A 14 -9.60 -13.19 -9.69
N GLN A 15 -9.78 -11.96 -10.19
CA GLN A 15 -9.89 -11.68 -11.61
C GLN A 15 -8.73 -10.77 -12.06
N PRO A 16 -8.03 -11.13 -13.15
CA PRO A 16 -6.96 -10.29 -13.69
C PRO A 16 -7.52 -9.00 -14.27
N ALA A 17 -6.72 -7.94 -14.25
CA ALA A 17 -6.99 -6.74 -15.02
C ALA A 17 -6.89 -7.06 -16.52
N LEU A 18 -8.00 -6.93 -17.25
CA LEU A 18 -8.06 -7.18 -18.70
C LEU A 18 -7.64 -5.96 -19.53
N THR A 19 -7.56 -4.79 -18.92
CA THR A 19 -7.21 -3.51 -19.57
C THR A 19 -6.23 -2.72 -18.72
N ALA A 20 -5.33 -1.97 -19.37
CA ALA A 20 -4.39 -1.09 -18.69
C ALA A 20 -5.17 -0.02 -17.90
N GLY A 21 -4.85 0.13 -16.61
CA GLY A 21 -5.49 1.11 -15.72
C GLY A 21 -6.67 0.58 -14.92
N GLN A 22 -7.16 -0.64 -15.17
CA GLN A 22 -8.11 -1.30 -14.28
C GLN A 22 -7.36 -2.11 -13.21
N PRO A 23 -7.66 -1.96 -11.91
CA PRO A 23 -7.05 -2.80 -10.89
C PRO A 23 -7.58 -4.25 -11.03
N ALA A 24 -6.73 -5.23 -10.69
CA ALA A 24 -7.22 -6.59 -10.49
C ALA A 24 -8.28 -6.59 -9.38
N THR A 25 -9.32 -7.41 -9.52
CA THR A 25 -10.42 -7.43 -8.57
C THR A 25 -10.49 -8.73 -7.79
N PHE A 26 -10.98 -8.64 -6.56
CA PHE A 26 -11.33 -9.78 -5.72
C PHE A 26 -12.72 -9.53 -5.15
N MET A 27 -13.67 -10.43 -5.44
CA MET A 27 -15.07 -10.28 -5.04
C MET A 27 -15.67 -8.90 -5.40
N GLY A 28 -15.28 -8.33 -6.56
CA GLY A 28 -15.76 -7.03 -7.03
C GLY A 28 -15.03 -5.80 -6.47
N TYR A 29 -14.09 -5.96 -5.53
CA TYR A 29 -13.28 -4.86 -5.00
C TYR A 29 -11.90 -4.82 -5.66
N GLY A 30 -11.39 -3.62 -5.92
CA GLY A 30 -10.04 -3.41 -6.45
C GLY A 30 -8.97 -3.82 -5.44
N ILE A 31 -7.91 -4.45 -5.92
CA ILE A 31 -6.77 -4.89 -5.12
C ILE A 31 -5.58 -3.96 -5.37
N THR A 32 -4.85 -3.62 -4.32
CA THR A 32 -3.54 -3.00 -4.39
C THR A 32 -2.52 -3.92 -3.76
N GLU A 33 -1.43 -4.22 -4.48
CA GLU A 33 -0.32 -5.01 -3.95
C GLU A 33 0.62 -4.04 -3.20
N ALA A 34 0.74 -4.20 -1.89
CA ALA A 34 1.58 -3.39 -1.03
C ALA A 34 2.68 -4.28 -0.43
N GLU A 35 3.89 -4.18 -0.95
CA GLU A 35 5.04 -5.01 -0.55
C GLU A 35 5.48 -4.75 0.91
N ASP A 36 5.17 -3.57 1.45
CA ASP A 36 5.46 -3.19 2.83
C ASP A 36 4.56 -3.90 3.87
N MET A 37 3.48 -4.57 3.44
CA MET A 37 2.63 -5.35 4.35
C MET A 37 3.31 -6.69 4.70
N PRO A 38 3.23 -7.16 5.96
CA PRO A 38 3.83 -8.42 6.37
C PRO A 38 3.30 -9.60 5.56
N ALA A 39 4.18 -10.56 5.30
CA ALA A 39 3.81 -11.83 4.68
C ALA A 39 2.85 -12.63 5.58
N VAL A 40 2.18 -13.63 4.97
CA VAL A 40 1.29 -14.55 5.69
C VAL A 40 2.09 -15.34 6.72
N GLY A 41 1.77 -15.16 8.00
CA GLY A 41 2.44 -15.83 9.12
C GLY A 41 1.60 -15.75 10.40
N ALA A 42 1.96 -16.56 11.40
CA ALA A 42 1.23 -16.63 12.67
C ALA A 42 1.19 -15.27 13.38
N GLY A 43 -0.01 -14.80 13.71
CA GLY A 43 -0.23 -13.50 14.37
C GLY A 43 -0.10 -12.27 13.47
N ALA A 44 0.27 -12.44 12.19
CA ALA A 44 0.44 -11.34 11.25
C ALA A 44 -0.90 -10.83 10.70
N PHE A 45 -0.86 -9.60 10.18
CA PHE A 45 -1.98 -8.94 9.48
C PHE A 45 -1.62 -8.71 8.01
N PRO A 46 -1.62 -9.76 7.16
CA PRO A 46 -1.18 -9.67 5.77
C PRO A 46 -2.22 -9.03 4.83
N LEU A 47 -3.44 -8.76 5.31
CA LEU A 47 -4.51 -8.21 4.49
C LEU A 47 -5.27 -7.13 5.26
N ALA A 48 -5.46 -5.98 4.60
CA ALA A 48 -6.32 -4.90 5.06
C ALA A 48 -7.39 -4.63 4.00
N PHE A 49 -8.62 -4.41 4.46
CA PHE A 49 -9.79 -4.16 3.62
C PHE A 49 -10.59 -2.99 4.18
N GLY A 50 -11.03 -2.09 3.30
CA GLY A 50 -11.79 -0.92 3.70
C GLY A 50 -11.66 0.25 2.75
N ASP A 51 -12.28 1.37 3.12
CA ASP A 51 -12.12 2.64 2.41
C ASP A 51 -10.93 3.41 2.99
N PHE A 52 -9.80 3.33 2.29
CA PHE A 52 -8.57 4.04 2.67
C PHE A 52 -8.65 5.55 2.41
N LYS A 53 -9.51 6.02 1.50
CA LYS A 53 -9.69 7.45 1.23
C LYS A 53 -10.37 8.13 2.42
N GLU A 54 -11.32 7.46 3.04
CA GLU A 54 -11.94 7.94 4.29
C GLU A 54 -11.13 7.57 5.54
N GLY A 55 -10.47 6.42 5.52
CA GLY A 55 -9.78 5.85 6.68
C GLY A 55 -8.43 6.49 7.00
N TYR A 56 -7.63 6.88 5.99
CA TYR A 56 -6.26 7.35 6.18
C TYR A 56 -6.03 8.72 5.53
N LEU A 57 -5.58 9.68 6.32
CA LEU A 57 -5.24 11.01 5.84
C LEU A 57 -3.72 11.12 5.64
N ILE A 58 -3.32 11.39 4.40
CA ILE A 58 -1.95 11.77 4.05
C ILE A 58 -1.91 13.29 3.91
N ALA A 59 -1.06 13.94 4.70
CA ALA A 59 -0.85 15.39 4.66
C ALA A 59 0.56 15.70 4.17
N ASP A 60 0.66 16.37 3.02
CA ASP A 60 1.93 16.92 2.52
C ASP A 60 2.11 18.34 3.04
N ARG A 61 3.18 18.57 3.80
CA ARG A 61 3.48 19.89 4.41
C ARG A 61 4.53 20.65 3.63
N VAL A 62 5.54 19.94 3.13
CA VAL A 62 6.61 20.50 2.31
C VAL A 62 6.83 19.50 1.20
N GLY A 63 6.48 19.89 -0.03
CA GLY A 63 6.70 19.08 -1.21
C GLY A 63 8.18 18.73 -1.41
N MET A 64 8.46 17.99 -2.49
CA MET A 64 9.84 17.58 -2.79
C MET A 64 10.70 18.80 -3.12
N ARG A 65 11.78 19.00 -2.36
CA ARG A 65 12.77 20.05 -2.59
C ARG A 65 14.14 19.43 -2.81
N ILE A 66 14.82 19.90 -3.83
CA ILE A 66 16.17 19.48 -4.20
C ILE A 66 17.09 20.68 -3.99
N THR A 67 18.11 20.51 -3.15
CA THR A 67 19.20 21.47 -2.99
C THR A 67 20.46 20.84 -3.54
N ARG A 68 21.07 21.51 -4.51
CA ARG A 68 22.37 21.15 -5.07
C ARG A 68 23.45 21.89 -4.29
N ASP A 69 24.39 21.15 -3.72
CA ASP A 69 25.54 21.69 -3.00
C ASP A 69 26.83 21.33 -3.75
N GLU A 70 27.52 22.36 -4.22
CA GLU A 70 28.77 22.27 -4.98
C GLU A 70 29.99 22.76 -4.20
N ILE A 71 29.79 23.16 -2.94
CA ILE A 71 30.76 23.96 -2.19
C ILE A 71 31.34 23.14 -1.03
N THR A 72 30.52 22.35 -0.33
CA THR A 72 30.94 21.69 0.93
C THR A 72 32.01 20.61 0.74
N THR A 73 32.14 20.02 -0.46
CA THR A 73 33.20 19.03 -0.74
C THR A 73 33.72 19.23 -2.15
N PRO A 74 34.98 19.68 -2.30
CA PRO A 74 35.59 19.87 -3.61
C PRO A 74 35.52 18.59 -4.46
N GLY A 75 35.21 18.75 -5.75
CA GLY A 75 35.13 17.64 -6.71
C GLY A 75 33.81 16.86 -6.70
N PHE A 76 32.85 17.19 -5.82
CA PHE A 76 31.56 16.51 -5.75
C PHE A 76 30.38 17.50 -5.79
N VAL A 77 29.31 17.07 -6.45
CA VAL A 77 27.99 17.74 -6.38
C VAL A 77 27.07 16.89 -5.52
N LYS A 78 26.68 17.42 -4.36
CA LYS A 78 25.75 16.73 -3.43
C LYS A 78 24.32 17.14 -3.74
N PHE A 79 23.45 16.15 -3.87
CA PHE A 79 22.01 16.36 -3.99
C PHE A 79 21.35 16.08 -2.66
N TYR A 80 20.88 17.13 -1.99
CA TYR A 80 20.05 17.00 -0.82
C TYR A 80 18.57 17.10 -1.21
N VAL A 81 17.90 15.95 -1.21
CA VAL A 81 16.47 15.85 -1.52
C VAL A 81 15.69 15.66 -0.23
N ARG A 82 14.74 16.55 0.05
CA ARG A 82 13.83 16.43 1.19
C ARG A 82 12.38 16.50 0.75
N LYS A 83 11.53 15.70 1.37
CA LYS A 83 10.07 15.82 1.33
C LYS A 83 9.53 15.62 2.74
N ARG A 84 8.51 16.38 3.14
CA ARG A 84 7.89 16.25 4.46
C ARG A 84 6.43 15.84 4.31
N LEU A 85 6.20 14.55 4.50
CA LEU A 85 4.88 13.93 4.56
C LEU A 85 4.53 13.60 6.02
N GLY A 86 3.24 13.65 6.34
CA GLY A 86 2.69 13.08 7.55
C GLY A 86 1.46 12.24 7.21
N GLY A 87 1.13 11.28 8.07
CA GLY A 87 -0.05 10.44 7.90
C GLY A 87 -0.71 10.19 9.25
N LYS A 88 -2.04 10.11 9.26
CA LYS A 88 -2.79 9.63 10.42
C LYS A 88 -4.06 8.90 10.00
N LEU A 89 -4.52 7.97 10.85
CA LEU A 89 -5.84 7.39 10.72
C LEU A 89 -6.89 8.47 11.02
N ARG A 90 -7.83 8.67 10.10
CA ARG A 90 -8.95 9.62 10.26
C ARG A 90 -10.20 8.90 10.78
N ASN A 91 -10.51 7.73 10.22
CA ASN A 91 -11.65 6.91 10.63
C ASN A 91 -11.18 5.47 10.90
N THR A 92 -11.21 5.07 12.18
CA THR A 92 -10.81 3.72 12.62
C THR A 92 -11.79 2.63 12.19
N GLN A 93 -13.03 2.99 11.85
CA GLN A 93 -14.05 2.03 11.41
C GLN A 93 -13.97 1.73 9.91
N ALA A 94 -13.34 2.61 9.13
CA ALA A 94 -13.27 2.48 7.68
C ALA A 94 -12.31 1.39 7.21
N ILE A 95 -11.36 0.94 8.04
CA ILE A 95 -10.34 -0.06 7.68
C ILE A 95 -10.41 -1.23 8.67
N LYS A 96 -10.46 -2.45 8.14
CA LYS A 96 -10.40 -3.70 8.89
C LYS A 96 -9.20 -4.52 8.45
N LEU A 97 -8.57 -5.21 9.40
CA LEU A 97 -7.40 -6.04 9.14
C LEU A 97 -7.75 -7.51 9.40
N LEU A 98 -7.26 -8.39 8.53
CA LEU A 98 -7.37 -9.84 8.69
C LEU A 98 -6.17 -10.34 9.48
N LYS A 99 -6.41 -10.81 10.70
CA LYS A 99 -5.39 -11.51 11.50
C LYS A 99 -5.32 -12.97 11.07
N ILE A 100 -4.11 -13.44 10.77
CA ILE A 100 -3.87 -14.88 10.69
C ILE A 100 -3.65 -15.38 12.11
N ALA A 101 -4.63 -16.10 12.64
CA ALA A 101 -4.50 -16.71 13.96
C ALA A 101 -3.32 -17.69 13.94
N ALA A 102 -2.54 -17.69 15.03
CA ALA A 102 -1.65 -18.80 15.31
C ALA A 102 -2.55 -19.97 15.74
N SER A 103 -2.52 -21.05 14.97
CA SER A 103 -2.96 -22.37 15.43
C SER A 103 -1.97 -22.93 16.44
#